data_AF-A0A2D8ZV31-F1
#
_entry.id   AF-A0A2D8ZV31-F1
#
_cell.length_a   1.000
_cell.length_b   1.000
_cell.length_c   1.000
_cell.angle_alpha   90.00
_cell.angle_beta   90.00
_cell.angle_gamma   90.00
#
_symmetry.space_group_name_H-M   'P 1'
#
loop_
_entity.id
_entity.type
_entity.pdbx_description
1 polymer ?
#
loop_
_entity_poly.entity_id
_entity_poly.type
_entity_poly.pdbx_seq_one_letter_code
_entity_poly.pdbx_strand_id
1 'polypeptide(L)'
;MNFPPWGTSPCLLHTLQIQQSMRDTGRMPKESHRGVNDLPELMRKRLQFIHLVWLVLTVALGISALIGGLADNALLAGLGLAALPGVVGAALLHSKIRAEDLIGPFLVIGWTLLAMLGIASTGAALSPLTILFAIAPLTAMNLGKPGMAAEAAIFGAFAFLATAVMVRLGLLPPANPESAYQVPAMLLAFAGLVMIGLLAWTFLKAREEEAAMPAETTTEMVTIRQDVGLPEESGLLLLDVSEFGRIRTLSGDLLGLDNVRAGGLLANLLQDEKEVSLLKPANGRTHGEVTLSNGREVAFVAEAHEAGAVLVLRDLTEARAMTLDTRARLEEAEARLKGRTAFFASLGHELKTPLNAILGYADMMRAGIRGPMPEPYKDYPEIIHESGQDLLLLVDDILDLAKAEADRQRLEPEPVDLTASAQSILRQLDNQAERAGVKLKLKATSEVWAEADARAVRQIWQNLVSNAIKYSSSGGTVTLDARDEGNATVLSVTDKGAGMSSEDVRRVLEPFSQGSNSKGRQGTGLGLAVVNSFAQLHGGQVVIDSAPGKGTKVEVSLPRANPADIQPMEDAAQ
;
A
#
# COMPACT_ATOMS: atom_id res chain seq x y z
N MET A 1 -26.83 14.56 -34.25
CA MET A 1 -25.60 13.80 -34.02
C MET A 1 -25.89 12.79 -32.93
N ASN A 2 -25.84 11.50 -33.29
CA ASN A 2 -26.14 10.38 -32.40
C ASN A 2 -24.95 10.11 -31.46
N PHE A 3 -25.21 10.07 -30.15
CA PHE A 3 -24.30 9.49 -29.16
C PHE A 3 -24.82 8.10 -28.75
N PRO A 4 -23.95 7.08 -28.58
CA PRO A 4 -24.34 5.78 -28.03
C PRO A 4 -24.26 5.76 -26.49
N PRO A 5 -24.99 4.85 -25.81
CA PRO A 5 -25.04 4.76 -24.35
C PRO A 5 -23.84 3.99 -23.81
N TRP A 6 -23.21 4.50 -22.76
CA TRP A 6 -22.14 3.81 -22.05
C TRP A 6 -22.75 2.71 -21.18
N GLY A 7 -22.44 1.46 -21.49
CA GLY A 7 -22.66 0.33 -20.61
C GLY A 7 -21.66 0.39 -19.45
N THR A 8 -22.17 0.40 -18.23
CA THR A 8 -21.38 0.15 -17.02
C THR A 8 -20.91 -1.30 -17.04
N SER A 9 -19.61 -1.51 -17.28
CA SER A 9 -19.00 -2.85 -17.23
C SER A 9 -19.00 -3.39 -15.78
N PRO A 10 -19.49 -4.62 -15.55
CA PRO A 10 -19.51 -5.28 -14.23
C PRO A 10 -18.14 -5.46 -13.56
N CYS A 11 -17.03 -5.29 -14.30
CA CYS A 11 -15.67 -5.45 -13.79
C CYS A 11 -15.31 -4.45 -12.68
N LEU A 12 -15.75 -3.19 -12.76
CA LEU A 12 -15.32 -2.14 -11.81
C LEU A 12 -15.86 -2.35 -10.39
N LEU A 13 -17.07 -2.92 -10.27
CA LEU A 13 -17.67 -3.27 -8.98
C LEU A 13 -16.95 -4.43 -8.30
N HIS A 14 -16.45 -5.40 -9.09
CA HIS A 14 -15.71 -6.55 -8.56
C HIS A 14 -14.30 -6.17 -8.10
N THR A 15 -13.64 -5.21 -8.77
CA THR A 15 -12.31 -4.72 -8.37
C THR A 15 -12.37 -3.91 -7.06
N LEU A 16 -13.45 -3.15 -6.85
CA LEU A 16 -13.67 -2.39 -5.61
C LEU A 16 -13.99 -3.29 -4.41
N GLN A 17 -14.76 -4.36 -4.61
CA GLN A 17 -15.03 -5.36 -3.56
C GLN A 17 -13.78 -6.14 -3.13
N ILE A 18 -12.87 -6.42 -4.07
CA ILE A 18 -11.59 -7.09 -3.78
C ILE A 18 -10.63 -6.15 -3.04
N GLN A 19 -10.57 -4.85 -3.39
CA GLN A 19 -9.74 -3.89 -2.65
C GLN A 19 -10.23 -3.61 -1.22
N GLN A 20 -11.55 -3.59 -0.97
CA GLN A 20 -12.09 -3.38 0.37
C GLN A 20 -11.85 -4.57 1.31
N SER A 21 -11.88 -5.80 0.78
CA SER A 21 -11.56 -7.01 1.56
C SER A 21 -10.07 -7.11 1.95
N MET A 22 -9.15 -6.39 1.29
CA MET A 22 -7.71 -6.48 1.56
C MET A 22 -7.22 -5.57 2.70
N ARG A 23 -8.04 -4.66 3.24
CA ARG A 23 -7.62 -3.81 4.37
C ARG A 23 -7.72 -4.49 5.74
N ASP A 24 -8.49 -5.57 5.88
CA ASP A 24 -8.91 -6.06 7.20
C ASP A 24 -8.21 -7.31 7.74
N THR A 25 -7.20 -7.87 7.06
CA THR A 25 -6.49 -9.06 7.56
C THR A 25 -5.01 -8.82 7.79
N GLY A 26 -4.70 -7.78 8.57
CA GLY A 26 -3.38 -7.59 9.16
C GLY A 26 -3.18 -8.50 10.37
N ARG A 27 -2.75 -9.75 10.15
CA ARG A 27 -1.87 -10.54 11.05
C ARG A 27 -1.62 -11.96 10.49
N MET A 28 -0.38 -12.20 10.08
CA MET A 28 0.15 -13.54 9.76
C MET A 28 0.28 -14.42 11.03
N PRO A 29 0.10 -15.74 10.94
CA PRO A 29 0.86 -16.69 11.74
C PRO A 29 2.13 -17.13 10.98
N LYS A 30 3.24 -17.26 11.72
CA LYS A 30 4.57 -17.64 11.22
C LYS A 30 4.63 -19.11 10.75
N GLU A 31 5.42 -19.36 9.72
CA GLU A 31 5.63 -20.62 8.99
C GLU A 31 6.27 -21.82 9.74
N SER A 32 6.41 -21.85 11.07
CA SER A 32 7.20 -22.92 11.72
C SER A 32 6.47 -24.24 12.00
N HIS A 33 5.20 -24.37 11.62
CA HIS A 33 4.25 -25.10 12.44
C HIS A 33 3.20 -25.87 11.62
N ARG A 34 3.64 -26.83 10.78
CA ARG A 34 2.73 -27.91 10.29
C ARG A 34 2.45 -28.87 11.44
N GLY A 35 1.19 -28.86 11.88
CA GLY A 35 0.70 -29.61 13.02
C GLY A 35 0.38 -31.05 12.66
N VAL A 36 0.34 -31.92 13.66
CA VAL A 36 -0.17 -33.31 13.52
C VAL A 36 -1.64 -33.36 13.04
N ASN A 37 -2.35 -32.23 13.10
CA ASN A 37 -3.70 -32.07 12.59
C ASN A 37 -3.82 -31.94 11.06
N ASP A 38 -2.71 -31.71 10.35
CA ASP A 38 -2.68 -31.64 8.87
C ASP A 38 -2.49 -33.01 8.22
N LEU A 39 -2.25 -34.07 9.02
CA LEU A 39 -2.17 -35.44 8.52
C LEU A 39 -3.57 -35.95 8.14
N PRO A 40 -3.71 -36.67 7.00
CA PRO A 40 -4.95 -37.34 6.63
C PRO A 40 -5.51 -38.14 7.81
N GLU A 41 -6.81 -38.03 8.08
CA GLU A 41 -7.43 -38.64 9.26
C GLU A 41 -7.14 -40.14 9.37
N LEU A 42 -7.10 -40.82 8.23
CA LEU A 42 -6.80 -42.25 8.13
C LEU A 42 -5.33 -42.57 8.49
N MET A 43 -4.38 -41.73 8.10
CA MET A 43 -2.97 -41.86 8.50
C MET A 43 -2.81 -41.63 10.01
N ARG A 44 -3.48 -40.61 10.55
CA ARG A 44 -3.46 -40.33 11.99
C ARG A 44 -4.01 -41.49 12.82
N LYS A 45 -5.14 -42.07 12.40
CA LYS A 45 -5.73 -43.26 13.05
C LYS A 45 -4.80 -44.48 12.99
N ARG A 46 -4.13 -44.70 11.85
CA ARG A 46 -3.12 -45.77 11.70
C ARG A 46 -1.96 -45.56 12.68
N LEU A 47 -1.43 -44.35 12.78
CA LEU A 47 -0.33 -44.04 13.70
C LEU A 47 -0.75 -44.13 15.17
N GLN A 48 -1.97 -43.67 15.49
CA GLN A 48 -2.56 -43.82 16.83
C GLN A 48 -2.71 -45.30 17.22
N PHE A 49 -3.20 -46.13 16.29
CA PHE A 49 -3.31 -47.58 16.48
C PHE A 49 -1.96 -48.23 16.75
N ILE A 50 -0.92 -47.83 16.01
CA ILE A 50 0.45 -48.32 16.22
C ILE A 50 0.94 -48.01 17.64
N HIS A 51 0.76 -46.78 18.13
CA HIS A 51 1.13 -46.43 19.51
C HIS A 51 0.29 -47.18 20.58
N LEU A 52 -0.98 -47.47 20.29
CA LEU A 52 -1.82 -48.30 21.15
C LEU A 52 -1.35 -49.76 21.20
N VAL A 53 -0.92 -50.32 20.07
CA VAL A 53 -0.33 -51.68 20.01
C VAL A 53 0.92 -51.76 20.87
N TRP A 54 1.82 -50.77 20.82
CA TRP A 54 2.97 -50.70 21.70
C TRP A 54 2.58 -50.63 23.19
N LEU A 55 1.58 -49.83 23.53
CA LEU A 55 1.08 -49.71 24.89
C LEU A 55 0.53 -51.05 25.40
N VAL A 56 -0.26 -51.76 24.58
CA VAL A 56 -0.81 -53.06 24.95
C VAL A 56 0.30 -54.10 25.13
N LEU A 57 1.30 -54.14 24.24
CA LEU A 57 2.43 -55.07 24.35
C LEU A 57 3.27 -54.79 25.61
N THR A 58 3.57 -53.53 25.92
CA THR A 58 4.35 -53.18 27.12
C THR A 58 3.61 -53.47 28.42
N VAL A 59 2.29 -53.22 28.46
CA VAL A 59 1.45 -53.57 29.63
C VAL A 59 1.30 -55.07 29.78
N ALA A 60 1.10 -55.82 28.69
CA ALA A 60 1.02 -57.28 28.72
C ALA A 60 2.33 -57.90 29.23
N LEU A 61 3.48 -57.35 28.84
CA LEU A 61 4.79 -57.75 29.37
C LEU A 61 4.91 -57.48 30.87
N GLY A 62 4.41 -56.33 31.35
CA GLY A 62 4.37 -56.01 32.79
C GLY A 62 3.50 -56.98 33.59
N ILE A 63 2.30 -57.28 33.09
CA ILE A 63 1.39 -58.26 33.71
C ILE A 63 2.02 -59.66 33.70
N SER A 64 2.64 -60.06 32.58
CA SER A 64 3.34 -61.35 32.48
C SER A 64 4.50 -61.45 33.47
N ALA A 65 5.26 -60.37 33.68
CA ALA A 65 6.34 -60.33 34.66
C ALA A 65 5.82 -60.46 36.11
N LEU A 66 4.67 -59.84 36.42
CA LEU A 66 4.00 -59.95 37.72
C LEU A 66 3.51 -61.38 37.99
N ILE A 67 2.84 -62.00 37.00
CA ILE A 67 2.30 -63.37 37.12
C ILE A 67 3.45 -64.39 37.20
N GLY A 68 4.52 -64.17 36.43
CA GLY A 68 5.69 -65.05 36.39
C GLY A 68 6.63 -64.94 37.58
N GLY A 69 6.36 -64.06 38.55
CA GLY A 69 7.22 -63.84 39.72
C GLY A 69 8.59 -63.21 39.39
N LEU A 70 8.73 -62.63 38.21
CA LEU A 70 9.95 -61.98 37.71
C LEU A 70 9.96 -60.46 37.97
N ALA A 71 8.87 -59.92 38.53
CA ALA A 71 8.70 -58.50 38.75
C ALA A 71 9.42 -58.01 40.03
N ASP A 72 10.50 -57.26 39.84
CA ASP A 72 11.03 -56.37 40.85
C ASP A 72 10.65 -54.91 40.56
N ASN A 73 10.87 -54.02 41.55
CA ASN A 73 10.52 -52.61 41.43
C ASN A 73 11.23 -51.93 40.25
N ALA A 74 12.44 -52.40 39.89
CA ALA A 74 13.24 -51.84 38.80
C ALA A 74 12.69 -52.23 37.42
N LEU A 75 12.30 -53.49 37.24
CA LEU A 75 11.68 -54.01 36.02
C LEU A 75 10.32 -53.36 35.78
N LEU A 76 9.49 -53.23 36.82
CA LEU A 76 8.19 -52.58 36.73
C LEU A 76 8.33 -51.08 36.39
N ALA A 77 9.31 -50.39 36.99
CA ALA A 77 9.61 -49.01 36.65
C ALA A 77 10.11 -48.87 35.19
N GLY A 78 10.97 -49.77 34.74
CA GLY A 78 11.47 -49.81 33.36
C GLY A 78 10.37 -50.04 32.33
N LEU A 79 9.45 -50.97 32.60
CA LEU A 79 8.29 -51.24 31.72
C LEU A 79 7.28 -50.08 31.76
N GLY A 80 7.10 -49.43 32.91
CA GLY A 80 6.30 -48.21 33.01
C GLY A 80 6.86 -47.06 32.16
N LEU A 81 8.18 -46.86 32.18
CA LEU A 81 8.85 -45.89 31.31
C LEU A 81 8.75 -46.28 29.83
N ALA A 82 8.85 -47.57 29.51
CA ALA A 82 8.65 -48.07 28.15
C ALA A 82 7.23 -47.85 27.61
N ALA A 83 6.21 -47.79 28.47
CA ALA A 83 4.84 -47.51 28.06
C ALA A 83 4.62 -46.04 27.68
N LEU A 84 5.44 -45.09 28.16
CA LEU A 84 5.22 -43.65 27.99
C LEU A 84 5.13 -43.19 26.53
N PRO A 85 6.02 -43.58 25.60
CA PRO A 85 5.88 -43.19 24.20
C PRO A 85 4.59 -43.71 23.54
N GLY A 86 4.06 -44.85 24.01
CA GLY A 86 2.76 -45.38 23.56
C GLY A 86 1.59 -44.54 24.06
N VAL A 87 1.59 -44.17 25.35
CA VAL A 87 0.55 -43.30 25.94
C VAL A 87 0.59 -41.91 25.29
N VAL A 88 1.78 -41.32 25.18
CA VAL A 88 1.99 -40.00 24.59
C VAL A 88 1.60 -40.00 23.11
N GLY A 89 2.01 -41.01 22.34
CA GLY A 89 1.59 -41.15 20.94
C GLY A 89 0.09 -41.31 20.78
N ALA A 90 -0.55 -42.19 21.55
CA ALA A 90 -1.99 -42.41 21.47
C ALA A 90 -2.81 -41.18 21.89
N ALA A 91 -2.33 -40.41 22.87
CA ALA A 91 -2.99 -39.20 23.36
C ALA A 91 -2.78 -38.00 22.43
N LEU A 92 -1.54 -37.76 21.98
CA LEU A 92 -1.20 -36.60 21.14
C LEU A 92 -1.72 -36.74 19.70
N LEU A 93 -1.95 -37.96 19.21
CA LEU A 93 -2.59 -38.20 17.91
C LEU A 93 -4.13 -38.15 17.98
N HIS A 94 -4.71 -37.88 19.15
CA HIS A 94 -6.16 -37.71 19.31
C HIS A 94 -6.60 -36.29 18.95
N SER A 95 -7.70 -36.16 18.20
CA SER A 95 -8.14 -34.98 17.43
C SER A 95 -8.49 -33.69 18.21
N LYS A 96 -8.26 -33.63 19.53
CA LYS A 96 -8.65 -32.49 20.39
C LYS A 96 -7.48 -31.71 21.00
N ILE A 97 -6.22 -32.12 20.79
CA ILE A 97 -5.06 -31.46 21.41
C ILE A 97 -4.45 -30.43 20.44
N ARG A 98 -4.47 -29.15 20.84
CA ARG A 98 -4.01 -27.97 20.07
C ARG A 98 -2.50 -27.67 20.14
N ALA A 99 -1.68 -28.62 20.56
CA ALA A 99 -0.22 -28.43 20.75
C ALA A 99 0.59 -28.83 19.50
N GLU A 100 0.22 -28.29 18.35
CA GLU A 100 0.56 -28.77 16.99
C GLU A 100 2.06 -28.90 16.70
N ASP A 101 2.86 -28.07 17.34
CA ASP A 101 4.28 -27.90 17.00
C ASP A 101 5.24 -28.73 17.84
N LEU A 102 4.73 -29.16 18.97
CA LEU A 102 5.49 -29.84 20.00
C LEU A 102 5.32 -31.36 19.90
N ILE A 103 4.27 -31.86 19.23
CA ILE A 103 3.96 -33.30 19.18
C ILE A 103 5.06 -34.10 18.49
N GLY A 104 5.53 -33.65 17.32
CA GLY A 104 6.59 -34.33 16.56
C GLY A 104 7.90 -34.44 17.37
N PRO A 105 8.45 -33.31 17.86
CA PRO A 105 9.64 -33.32 18.72
C PRO A 105 9.47 -34.18 19.98
N PHE A 106 8.34 -34.10 20.69
CA PHE A 106 8.11 -34.89 21.90
C PHE A 106 8.08 -36.40 21.64
N LEU A 107 7.47 -36.83 20.53
CA LEU A 107 7.45 -38.25 20.16
C LEU A 107 8.85 -38.76 19.81
N VAL A 108 9.60 -38.00 19.01
CA VAL A 108 10.96 -38.36 18.59
C VAL A 108 11.91 -38.42 19.80
N ILE A 109 11.85 -37.42 20.69
CA ILE A 109 12.64 -37.40 21.91
C ILE A 109 12.27 -38.57 22.83
N GLY A 110 10.98 -38.84 23.02
CA GLY A 110 10.51 -39.93 23.87
C GLY A 110 11.02 -41.30 23.44
N TRP A 111 10.97 -41.61 22.15
CA TRP A 111 11.50 -42.87 21.61
C TRP A 111 13.02 -42.98 21.71
N THR A 112 13.73 -41.88 21.46
CA THR A 112 15.19 -41.86 21.54
C THR A 112 15.66 -42.05 22.99
N LEU A 113 15.01 -41.41 23.96
CA LEU A 113 15.31 -41.58 25.38
C LEU A 113 15.01 -43.00 25.87
N LEU A 114 13.91 -43.61 25.43
CA LEU A 114 13.59 -44.98 25.78
C LEU A 114 14.66 -45.96 25.27
N ALA A 115 15.11 -45.80 24.02
CA ALA A 115 16.18 -46.61 23.46
C ALA A 115 17.48 -46.47 24.27
N MET A 116 17.86 -45.25 24.64
CA MET A 116 19.05 -45.00 25.49
C MET A 116 18.93 -45.67 26.86
N LEU A 117 17.80 -45.49 27.56
CA LEU A 117 17.60 -46.06 28.90
C LEU A 117 17.53 -47.59 28.87
N GLY A 118 16.92 -48.16 27.83
CA GLY A 118 16.87 -49.60 27.62
C GLY A 118 18.26 -50.21 27.46
N ILE A 119 19.12 -49.59 26.65
CA ILE A 119 20.49 -50.07 26.42
C ILE A 119 21.37 -49.88 27.67
N ALA A 120 21.19 -48.78 28.41
CA ALA A 120 21.90 -48.54 29.66
C ALA A 120 21.55 -49.57 30.75
N SER A 121 20.31 -50.05 30.78
CA SER A 121 19.80 -51.01 31.79
C SER A 121 20.04 -52.49 31.46
N THR A 122 20.21 -52.84 30.17
CA THR A 122 20.30 -54.23 29.70
C THR A 122 21.71 -54.62 29.23
N GLY A 123 22.68 -53.73 29.43
CA GLY A 123 24.09 -54.03 29.24
C GLY A 123 24.61 -53.66 27.86
N ALA A 124 24.56 -52.37 27.52
CA ALA A 124 25.39 -51.75 26.48
C ALA A 124 25.02 -52.06 25.03
N ALA A 125 25.93 -51.74 24.10
CA ALA A 125 25.75 -51.80 22.65
C ALA A 125 25.36 -53.16 22.05
N LEU A 126 25.46 -54.25 22.82
CA LEU A 126 25.01 -55.60 22.41
C LEU A 126 23.57 -55.91 22.84
N SER A 127 22.90 -54.97 23.49
CA SER A 127 21.51 -55.13 23.93
C SER A 127 20.58 -55.37 22.73
N PRO A 128 19.62 -56.32 22.85
CA PRO A 128 18.58 -56.50 21.84
C PRO A 128 17.69 -55.25 21.67
N LEU A 129 17.69 -54.31 22.64
CA LEU A 129 16.92 -53.05 22.58
C LEU A 129 17.51 -51.99 21.63
N THR A 130 18.67 -52.23 21.05
CA THR A 130 19.27 -51.37 20.02
C THR A 130 18.35 -51.12 18.83
N ILE A 131 17.46 -52.07 18.55
CA ILE A 131 16.43 -51.95 17.50
C ILE A 131 15.49 -50.75 17.70
N LEU A 132 15.27 -50.30 18.94
CA LEU A 132 14.33 -49.21 19.24
C LEU A 132 14.75 -47.86 18.64
N PHE A 133 16.03 -47.67 18.31
CA PHE A 133 16.49 -46.45 17.64
C PHE A 133 15.92 -46.25 16.23
N ALA A 134 15.41 -47.31 15.58
CA ALA A 134 14.75 -47.18 14.28
C ALA A 134 13.32 -46.61 14.39
N ILE A 135 12.70 -46.64 15.58
CA ILE A 135 11.31 -46.21 15.76
C ILE A 135 11.17 -44.69 15.63
N ALA A 136 12.11 -43.90 16.17
CA ALA A 136 12.01 -42.44 16.15
C ALA A 136 12.10 -41.84 14.72
N PRO A 137 13.07 -42.23 13.86
CA PRO A 137 13.11 -41.79 12.47
C PRO A 137 11.89 -42.24 11.68
N LEU A 138 11.43 -43.49 11.84
CA LEU A 138 10.25 -44.00 11.14
C LEU A 138 8.96 -43.30 11.55
N THR A 139 8.85 -42.93 12.83
CA THR A 139 7.73 -42.11 13.32
C THR A 139 7.76 -40.72 12.67
N ALA A 140 8.93 -40.07 12.60
CA ALA A 140 9.08 -38.77 11.94
C ALA A 140 8.78 -38.81 10.43
N MET A 141 9.14 -39.91 9.75
CA MET A 141 8.79 -40.14 8.34
C MET A 141 7.28 -40.26 8.13
N ASN A 142 6.59 -41.00 9.00
CA ASN A 142 5.12 -41.12 8.95
C ASN A 142 4.39 -39.81 9.32
N LEU A 143 5.06 -38.89 10.03
CA LEU A 143 4.57 -37.54 10.29
C LEU A 143 4.85 -36.55 9.13
N GLY A 144 5.45 -37.00 8.02
CA GLY A 144 5.77 -36.14 6.88
C GLY A 144 6.89 -35.14 7.15
N LYS A 145 7.76 -35.40 8.15
CA LYS A 145 8.86 -34.51 8.54
C LYS A 145 10.22 -35.16 8.23
N PRO A 146 10.69 -35.16 6.97
CA PRO A 146 11.92 -35.85 6.58
C PRO A 146 13.18 -35.25 7.22
N GLY A 147 13.22 -33.93 7.44
CA GLY A 147 14.32 -33.28 8.17
C GLY A 147 14.45 -33.79 9.61
N MET A 148 13.33 -33.89 10.32
CA MET A 148 13.29 -34.44 11.68
C MET A 148 13.65 -35.93 11.73
N ALA A 149 13.31 -36.70 10.69
CA ALA A 149 13.74 -38.09 10.57
C ALA A 149 15.25 -38.23 10.43
N ALA A 150 15.89 -37.36 9.64
CA ALA A 150 17.34 -37.32 9.51
C ALA A 150 18.02 -36.94 10.84
N GLU A 151 17.52 -35.90 11.52
CA GLU A 151 18.00 -35.51 12.85
C GLU A 151 17.87 -36.64 13.87
N ALA A 152 16.71 -37.30 13.93
CA ALA A 152 16.47 -38.44 14.83
C ALA A 152 17.45 -39.61 14.57
N ALA A 153 17.75 -39.89 13.30
CA ALA A 153 18.68 -40.95 12.93
C ALA A 153 20.12 -40.60 13.36
N ILE A 154 20.53 -39.33 13.16
CA ILE A 154 21.84 -38.82 13.58
C ILE A 154 21.97 -38.87 15.11
N PHE A 155 20.99 -38.35 15.85
CA PHE A 155 21.00 -38.38 17.31
C PHE A 155 20.99 -39.81 17.87
N GLY A 156 20.22 -40.72 17.25
CA GLY A 156 20.24 -42.14 17.60
C GLY A 156 21.61 -42.79 17.40
N ALA A 157 22.28 -42.51 16.28
CA ALA A 157 23.63 -43.01 16.00
C ALA A 157 24.67 -42.48 17.00
N PHE A 158 24.62 -41.19 17.32
CA PHE A 158 25.49 -40.60 18.35
C PHE A 158 25.24 -41.20 19.73
N ALA A 159 23.97 -41.38 20.12
CA ALA A 159 23.61 -41.97 21.39
C ALA A 159 24.07 -43.43 21.51
N PHE A 160 23.93 -44.21 20.45
CA PHE A 160 24.45 -45.57 20.37
C PHE A 160 25.98 -45.60 20.54
N LEU A 161 26.71 -44.76 19.79
CA LEU A 161 28.16 -44.68 19.85
C LEU A 161 28.64 -44.23 21.25
N ALA A 162 28.00 -43.20 21.82
CA ALA A 162 28.32 -42.72 23.16
C ALA A 162 28.15 -43.83 24.20
N THR A 163 27.06 -44.60 24.11
CA THR A 163 26.82 -45.74 25.02
C THR A 163 27.88 -46.82 24.85
N ALA A 164 28.27 -47.16 23.61
CA ALA A 164 29.34 -48.12 23.35
C ALA A 164 30.69 -47.68 23.94
N VAL A 165 31.00 -46.38 23.87
CA VAL A 165 32.22 -45.79 24.45
C VAL A 165 32.18 -45.80 25.96
N MET A 166 31.07 -45.40 26.59
CA MET A 166 30.92 -45.39 28.05
C MET A 166 31.14 -46.78 28.65
N VAL A 167 30.72 -47.82 27.94
CA VAL A 167 30.90 -49.21 28.36
C VAL A 167 32.37 -49.63 28.26
N ARG A 168 33.08 -49.23 27.20
CA ARG A 168 34.54 -49.45 27.09
C ARG A 168 35.34 -48.72 28.15
N LEU A 169 34.87 -47.54 28.58
CA LEU A 169 35.49 -46.75 29.64
C LEU A 169 35.13 -47.24 31.05
N GLY A 170 34.29 -48.27 31.18
CA GLY A 170 33.84 -48.81 32.48
C GLY A 170 32.86 -47.90 33.22
N LEU A 171 32.27 -46.90 32.54
CA LEU A 171 31.26 -46.01 33.11
C LEU A 171 29.85 -46.63 33.14
N LEU A 172 29.63 -47.67 32.34
CA LEU A 172 28.42 -48.48 32.31
C LEU A 172 28.79 -49.96 32.46
N PRO A 173 27.95 -50.77 33.13
CA PRO A 173 28.23 -52.20 33.31
C PRO A 173 28.29 -52.93 31.95
N PRO A 174 29.23 -53.88 31.77
CA PRO A 174 29.29 -54.70 30.56
C PRO A 174 28.05 -55.59 30.42
N ALA A 175 27.76 -56.01 29.19
CA ALA A 175 26.66 -56.91 28.87
C ALA A 175 26.72 -58.19 29.72
N ASN A 176 25.74 -58.39 30.62
CA ASN A 176 25.59 -59.65 31.34
C ASN A 176 24.47 -60.48 30.70
N PRO A 177 24.81 -61.54 29.93
CA PRO A 177 23.83 -62.41 29.27
C PRO A 177 23.00 -63.25 30.26
N GLU A 178 23.41 -63.34 31.53
CA GLU A 178 22.67 -64.03 32.59
C GLU A 178 21.86 -63.10 33.49
N SER A 179 21.77 -61.80 33.14
CA SER A 179 20.94 -60.88 33.92
C SER A 179 19.45 -61.21 33.80
N ALA A 180 18.72 -61.11 34.91
CA ALA A 180 17.26 -61.34 34.97
C ALA A 180 16.47 -60.44 34.00
N TYR A 181 17.10 -59.38 33.49
CA TYR A 181 16.52 -58.40 32.56
C TYR A 181 16.67 -58.76 31.08
N GLN A 182 17.47 -59.79 30.72
CA GLN A 182 17.66 -60.18 29.31
C GLN A 182 16.37 -60.69 28.66
N VAL A 183 15.62 -61.55 29.35
CA VAL A 183 14.37 -62.10 28.79
C VAL A 183 13.32 -61.00 28.56
N PRO A 184 13.03 -60.10 29.52
CA PRO A 184 12.19 -58.92 29.27
C PRO A 184 12.72 -58.02 28.14
N ALA A 185 14.03 -57.82 28.04
CA ALA A 185 14.65 -57.02 26.99
C ALA A 185 14.45 -57.63 25.59
N MET A 186 14.60 -58.95 25.45
CA MET A 186 14.34 -59.66 24.18
C MET A 186 12.86 -59.58 23.78
N LEU A 187 11.94 -59.71 24.74
CA LEU A 187 10.51 -59.58 24.49
C LEU A 187 10.12 -58.15 24.09
N LEU A 188 10.71 -57.13 24.72
CA LEU A 188 10.51 -55.74 24.37
C LEU A 188 11.16 -55.38 23.01
N ALA A 189 12.31 -55.96 22.68
CA ALA A 189 12.92 -55.85 21.37
C ALA A 189 12.04 -56.47 20.26
N PHE A 190 11.40 -57.61 20.55
CA PHE A 190 10.41 -58.20 19.65
C PHE A 190 9.19 -57.29 19.44
N ALA A 191 8.66 -56.69 20.51
CA ALA A 191 7.63 -55.65 20.38
C ALA A 191 8.11 -54.46 19.53
N GLY A 192 9.39 -54.10 19.63
CA GLY A 192 10.02 -53.04 18.82
C GLY A 192 10.07 -53.39 17.33
N LEU A 193 10.41 -54.63 17.00
CA LEU A 193 10.36 -55.16 15.63
C LEU A 193 8.96 -55.10 15.03
N VAL A 194 7.94 -55.48 15.80
CA VAL A 194 6.53 -55.38 15.37
C VAL A 194 6.17 -53.93 15.06
N MET A 195 6.57 -52.98 15.91
CA MET A 195 6.35 -51.55 15.68
C MET A 195 7.04 -51.03 14.43
N ILE A 196 8.31 -51.38 14.23
CA ILE A 196 9.08 -51.00 13.03
C ILE A 196 8.39 -51.52 11.78
N GLY A 197 7.94 -52.78 11.79
CA GLY A 197 7.19 -53.37 10.68
C GLY A 197 5.90 -52.62 10.37
N LEU A 198 5.11 -52.26 11.39
CA LEU A 198 3.87 -51.49 11.22
C LEU A 198 4.13 -50.05 10.74
N LEU A 199 5.18 -49.39 11.22
CA LEU A 199 5.58 -48.05 10.78
C LEU A 199 6.13 -48.05 9.34
N ALA A 200 6.89 -49.08 8.97
CA ALA A 200 7.37 -49.26 7.60
C ALA A 200 6.21 -49.59 6.66
N TRP A 201 5.27 -50.45 7.09
CA TRP A 201 4.08 -50.79 6.32
C TRP A 201 3.19 -49.57 6.09
N THR A 202 2.94 -48.76 7.12
CA THR A 202 2.14 -47.52 6.98
C THR A 202 2.79 -46.52 6.05
N PHE A 203 4.12 -46.35 6.14
CA PHE A 203 4.88 -45.49 5.23
C PHE A 203 4.83 -45.99 3.78
N LEU A 204 5.09 -47.27 3.54
CA LEU A 204 5.07 -47.86 2.20
C LEU A 204 3.66 -47.87 1.61
N LYS A 205 2.65 -48.22 2.42
CA LYS A 205 1.25 -48.22 2.00
C LYS A 205 0.76 -46.82 1.65
N ALA A 206 1.20 -45.78 2.37
CA ALA A 206 0.87 -44.42 1.99
C ALA A 206 1.44 -44.05 0.62
N ARG A 207 2.68 -44.47 0.32
CA ARG A 207 3.30 -44.27 -0.99
C ARG A 207 2.66 -45.12 -2.10
N GLU A 208 2.21 -46.33 -1.78
CA GLU A 208 1.44 -47.16 -2.70
C GLU A 208 0.05 -46.57 -2.95
N GLU A 209 -0.64 -46.08 -1.92
CA GLU A 209 -1.94 -45.40 -2.03
C GLU A 209 -1.79 -44.13 -2.88
N GLU A 210 -0.72 -43.36 -2.68
CA GLU A 210 -0.35 -42.18 -3.48
C GLU A 210 0.03 -42.55 -4.94
N ALA A 211 0.69 -43.69 -5.16
CA ALA A 211 1.06 -44.19 -6.50
C ALA A 211 -0.08 -44.93 -7.23
N ALA A 212 -1.06 -45.47 -6.50
CA ALA A 212 -2.18 -46.26 -7.02
C ALA A 212 -3.46 -45.44 -7.23
N MET A 213 -3.47 -44.15 -6.90
CA MET A 213 -4.58 -43.27 -7.28
C MET A 213 -4.65 -43.21 -8.81
N PRO A 214 -5.73 -43.71 -9.45
CA PRO A 214 -5.90 -43.56 -10.88
C PRO A 214 -6.08 -42.07 -11.20
N ALA A 215 -5.53 -41.62 -12.34
CA ALA A 215 -5.68 -40.26 -12.85
C ALA A 215 -7.15 -39.83 -13.10
N GLU A 216 -8.13 -40.70 -12.83
CA GLU A 216 -9.56 -40.51 -13.07
C GLU A 216 -10.40 -40.31 -11.78
N THR A 217 -9.89 -40.52 -10.56
CA THR A 217 -10.68 -40.24 -9.34
C THR A 217 -10.51 -38.81 -8.83
N THR A 218 -9.58 -38.04 -9.41
CA THR A 218 -9.46 -36.57 -9.27
C THR A 218 -10.52 -35.80 -10.06
N THR A 219 -11.48 -36.47 -10.71
CA THR A 219 -12.44 -35.83 -11.63
C THR A 219 -13.77 -35.42 -10.98
N GLU A 220 -14.07 -35.77 -9.72
CA GLU A 220 -15.34 -35.38 -9.07
C GLU A 220 -15.26 -34.25 -8.02
N MET A 221 -14.07 -33.78 -7.65
CA MET A 221 -13.93 -32.52 -6.91
C MET A 221 -12.84 -31.67 -7.54
N VAL A 222 -13.27 -30.94 -8.57
CA VAL A 222 -12.81 -29.64 -9.10
C VAL A 222 -13.02 -29.68 -10.62
N THR A 223 -14.29 -29.75 -11.04
CA THR A 223 -14.69 -29.14 -12.31
C THR A 223 -14.53 -27.62 -12.18
N ILE A 224 -13.30 -27.12 -12.27
CA ILE A 224 -13.12 -25.83 -12.94
C ILE A 224 -13.42 -26.14 -14.40
N ARG A 225 -14.58 -25.66 -14.86
CA ARG A 225 -14.99 -25.64 -16.28
C ARG A 225 -13.78 -25.53 -17.21
N GLN A 226 -13.66 -26.50 -18.11
CA GLN A 226 -12.75 -26.49 -19.26
C GLN A 226 -13.07 -25.41 -20.33
N ASP A 227 -13.92 -24.42 -20.03
CA ASP A 227 -14.39 -23.40 -20.98
C ASP A 227 -14.07 -21.96 -20.54
N VAL A 228 -12.89 -21.72 -19.95
CA VAL A 228 -12.32 -20.36 -19.91
C VAL A 228 -11.14 -20.31 -20.86
N GLY A 229 -11.44 -20.34 -22.16
CA GLY A 229 -10.47 -19.96 -23.18
C GLY A 229 -10.23 -18.45 -23.04
N LEU A 230 -9.17 -18.06 -22.34
CA LEU A 230 -8.73 -16.68 -22.36
C LEU A 230 -8.24 -16.35 -23.78
N PRO A 231 -8.66 -15.23 -24.39
CA PRO A 231 -8.15 -14.81 -25.69
C PRO A 231 -6.62 -14.67 -25.67
N GLU A 232 -5.97 -14.96 -26.80
CA GLU A 232 -4.50 -14.87 -26.96
C GLU A 232 -3.95 -13.44 -26.76
N GLU A 233 -4.81 -12.41 -26.76
CA GLU A 233 -4.45 -11.00 -26.51
C GLU A 233 -4.99 -10.45 -25.18
N SER A 234 -5.29 -11.32 -24.21
CA SER A 234 -5.89 -10.91 -22.94
C SER A 234 -4.91 -10.25 -21.95
N GLY A 235 -3.59 -10.32 -22.21
CA GLY A 235 -2.56 -9.87 -21.28
C GLY A 235 -2.52 -10.68 -19.97
N LEU A 236 -3.17 -11.85 -19.97
CA LEU A 236 -3.29 -12.77 -18.84
C LEU A 236 -2.84 -14.16 -19.28
N LEU A 237 -1.94 -14.77 -18.50
CA LEU A 237 -1.51 -16.16 -18.67
C LEU A 237 -1.94 -16.97 -17.47
N LEU A 238 -2.69 -18.03 -17.71
CA LEU A 238 -3.13 -18.97 -16.69
C LEU A 238 -2.36 -20.28 -16.84
N LEU A 239 -1.70 -20.74 -15.78
CA LEU A 239 -0.91 -21.96 -15.76
C LEU A 239 -1.42 -22.88 -14.66
N ASP A 240 -1.55 -24.18 -14.94
CA ASP A 240 -1.60 -25.20 -13.89
C ASP A 240 -0.24 -25.88 -13.83
N VAL A 241 0.33 -25.99 -12.64
CA VAL A 241 1.67 -26.51 -12.40
C VAL A 241 1.60 -27.59 -11.33
N SER A 242 2.30 -28.71 -11.55
CA SER A 242 2.41 -29.79 -10.57
C SER A 242 3.25 -29.39 -9.35
N GLU A 243 3.18 -30.17 -8.27
CA GLU A 243 4.02 -29.98 -7.08
C GLU A 243 5.53 -29.90 -7.41
N PHE A 244 5.97 -30.68 -8.41
CA PHE A 244 7.35 -30.69 -8.89
C PHE A 244 7.71 -29.50 -9.79
N GLY A 245 6.77 -28.60 -10.09
CA GLY A 245 7.01 -27.41 -10.91
C GLY A 245 6.89 -27.68 -12.42
N ARG A 246 6.19 -28.75 -12.84
CA ARG A 246 5.93 -29.00 -14.27
C ARG A 246 4.59 -28.41 -14.68
N ILE A 247 4.57 -27.66 -15.77
CA ILE A 247 3.36 -27.08 -16.34
C ILE A 247 2.48 -28.21 -16.89
N ARG A 248 1.26 -28.36 -16.39
CA ARG A 248 0.27 -29.33 -16.87
C ARG A 248 -0.58 -28.74 -17.98
N THR A 249 -1.11 -27.55 -17.74
CA THR A 249 -1.94 -26.81 -18.70
C THR A 249 -1.56 -25.35 -18.71
N LEU A 250 -1.80 -24.69 -19.83
CA LEU A 250 -1.65 -23.26 -20.00
C LEU A 250 -2.81 -22.71 -20.83
N SER A 251 -3.25 -21.49 -20.56
CA SER A 251 -4.31 -20.80 -21.31
C SER A 251 -4.13 -19.28 -21.25
N GLY A 252 -4.48 -18.58 -22.33
CA GLY A 252 -4.35 -17.13 -22.44
C GLY A 252 -3.13 -16.67 -23.23
N ASP A 253 -2.75 -15.41 -23.02
CA ASP A 253 -1.63 -14.76 -23.70
C ASP A 253 -0.30 -15.32 -23.19
N LEU A 254 0.60 -15.75 -24.07
CA LEU A 254 1.92 -16.27 -23.69
C LEU A 254 2.88 -15.19 -23.17
N LEU A 255 2.46 -13.92 -23.12
CA LEU A 255 3.23 -12.78 -22.62
C LEU A 255 4.59 -12.65 -23.34
N GLY A 256 4.61 -12.99 -24.64
CA GLY A 256 5.82 -12.97 -25.47
C GLY A 256 6.86 -14.04 -25.13
N LEU A 257 6.46 -15.16 -24.55
CA LEU A 257 7.34 -16.31 -24.29
C LEU A 257 7.22 -17.37 -25.40
N ASP A 258 8.31 -17.62 -26.12
CA ASP A 258 8.29 -18.49 -27.32
C ASP A 258 8.36 -20.01 -27.03
N ASN A 259 8.78 -20.39 -25.81
CA ASN A 259 9.13 -21.79 -25.47
C ASN A 259 8.29 -22.39 -24.32
N VAL A 260 7.11 -21.83 -24.05
CA VAL A 260 6.20 -22.34 -23.01
C VAL A 260 5.33 -23.44 -23.57
N ARG A 261 5.32 -24.60 -22.91
CA ARG A 261 4.48 -25.73 -23.31
C ARG A 261 4.11 -26.58 -22.10
N ALA A 262 2.99 -27.29 -22.20
CA ALA A 262 2.66 -28.38 -21.29
C ALA A 262 3.81 -29.40 -21.25
N GLY A 263 4.17 -29.85 -20.04
CA GLY A 263 5.34 -30.68 -19.75
C GLY A 263 6.64 -29.91 -19.49
N GLY A 264 6.69 -28.60 -19.76
CA GLY A 264 7.82 -27.73 -19.43
C GLY A 264 7.96 -27.46 -17.93
N LEU A 265 9.12 -26.94 -17.51
CA LEU A 265 9.37 -26.53 -16.11
C LEU A 265 9.03 -25.06 -15.91
N LEU A 266 8.31 -24.75 -14.83
CA LEU A 266 7.98 -23.39 -14.40
C LEU A 266 9.24 -22.52 -14.21
N ALA A 267 10.35 -23.11 -13.77
CA ALA A 267 11.62 -22.42 -13.59
C ALA A 267 12.14 -21.75 -14.87
N ASN A 268 11.87 -22.33 -16.04
CA ASN A 268 12.33 -21.78 -17.32
C ASN A 268 11.57 -20.52 -17.74
N LEU A 269 10.46 -20.20 -17.07
CA LEU A 269 9.66 -19.01 -17.32
C LEU A 269 10.17 -17.79 -16.57
N LEU A 270 11.00 -17.98 -15.54
CA LEU A 270 11.49 -16.91 -14.67
C LEU A 270 12.93 -16.57 -14.99
N GLN A 271 13.30 -15.32 -14.69
CA GLN A 271 14.67 -14.86 -14.81
C GLN A 271 15.57 -15.38 -13.67
N ASP A 272 15.05 -15.48 -12.45
CA ASP A 272 15.74 -16.06 -11.29
C ASP A 272 15.03 -17.33 -10.81
N GLU A 273 15.73 -18.47 -10.83
CA GLU A 273 15.19 -19.76 -10.38
C GLU A 273 14.77 -19.75 -8.89
N LYS A 274 15.30 -18.82 -8.08
CA LYS A 274 14.89 -18.66 -6.68
C LYS A 274 13.45 -18.15 -6.54
N GLU A 275 12.95 -17.42 -7.54
CA GLU A 275 11.58 -16.89 -7.56
C GLU A 275 10.52 -17.98 -7.79
N VAL A 276 10.93 -19.18 -8.23
CA VAL A 276 10.02 -20.33 -8.41
C VAL A 276 9.33 -20.70 -7.09
N SER A 277 10.01 -20.50 -5.97
CA SER A 277 9.44 -20.74 -4.63
C SER A 277 8.30 -19.76 -4.31
N LEU A 278 8.31 -18.55 -4.87
CA LEU A 278 7.25 -17.54 -4.69
C LEU A 278 5.97 -17.94 -5.43
N LEU A 279 6.10 -18.66 -6.54
CA LEU A 279 5.00 -19.12 -7.38
C LEU A 279 4.38 -20.45 -6.92
N LYS A 280 5.00 -21.12 -5.94
CA LYS A 280 4.52 -22.38 -5.36
C LYS A 280 3.91 -22.11 -3.98
N PRO A 281 2.59 -21.83 -3.90
CA PRO A 281 1.92 -21.61 -2.63
C PRO A 281 2.03 -22.86 -1.75
N ALA A 282 2.59 -22.70 -0.54
CA ALA A 282 2.78 -23.80 0.40
C ALA A 282 1.50 -24.21 1.14
N ASN A 283 0.49 -23.31 1.20
CA ASN A 283 -0.92 -23.52 1.53
C ASN A 283 -1.68 -22.19 1.26
N GLY A 284 -2.76 -22.24 0.47
CA GLY A 284 -3.60 -21.07 0.16
C GLY A 284 -3.18 -20.30 -1.10
N ARG A 285 -3.38 -18.98 -1.08
CA ARG A 285 -3.17 -18.09 -2.22
C ARG A 285 -1.98 -17.15 -1.98
N THR A 286 -0.96 -17.24 -2.82
CA THR A 286 0.19 -16.33 -2.87
C THR A 286 -0.01 -15.31 -4.00
N HIS A 287 0.48 -14.10 -3.82
CA HIS A 287 0.55 -13.11 -4.90
C HIS A 287 1.85 -12.33 -4.77
N GLY A 288 2.29 -11.76 -5.88
CA GLY A 288 3.52 -10.99 -5.92
C GLY A 288 3.86 -10.61 -7.34
N GLU A 289 5.11 -10.26 -7.55
CA GLU A 289 5.62 -9.88 -8.86
C GLU A 289 6.90 -10.67 -9.12
N VAL A 290 7.08 -11.06 -10.38
CA VAL A 290 8.26 -11.78 -10.84
C VAL A 290 8.67 -11.27 -12.20
N THR A 291 9.94 -11.47 -12.54
CA THR A 291 10.45 -11.13 -13.87
C THR A 291 10.53 -12.40 -14.70
N LEU A 292 9.87 -12.39 -15.85
CA LEU A 292 9.90 -13.49 -16.79
C LEU A 292 11.26 -13.58 -17.49
N SER A 293 11.57 -14.74 -18.08
CA SER A 293 12.84 -14.98 -18.78
C SER A 293 13.06 -14.08 -20.01
N ASN A 294 12.00 -13.50 -20.57
CA ASN A 294 12.05 -12.49 -21.63
C ASN A 294 12.21 -11.04 -21.11
N GLY A 295 12.37 -10.85 -19.80
CA GLY A 295 12.56 -9.55 -19.14
C GLY A 295 11.27 -8.79 -18.85
N ARG A 296 10.08 -9.36 -19.12
CA ARG A 296 8.81 -8.74 -18.76
C ARG A 296 8.52 -8.87 -17.27
N GLU A 297 7.98 -7.80 -16.69
CA GLU A 297 7.54 -7.81 -15.29
C GLU A 297 6.06 -8.18 -15.23
N VAL A 298 5.74 -9.18 -14.42
CA VAL A 298 4.37 -9.68 -14.29
C VAL A 298 3.95 -9.74 -12.84
N ALA A 299 2.72 -9.33 -12.58
CA ALA A 299 2.05 -9.67 -11.33
C ALA A 299 1.52 -11.08 -11.43
N PHE A 300 1.68 -11.88 -10.39
CA PHE A 300 1.13 -13.21 -10.32
C PHE A 300 0.20 -13.38 -9.12
N VAL A 301 -0.74 -14.29 -9.28
CA VAL A 301 -1.52 -14.89 -8.20
C VAL A 301 -1.41 -16.39 -8.35
N ALA A 302 -0.89 -17.07 -7.35
CA ALA A 302 -0.78 -18.52 -7.31
C ALA A 302 -1.69 -19.08 -6.22
N GLU A 303 -2.50 -20.08 -6.53
CA GLU A 303 -3.40 -20.76 -5.59
C GLU A 303 -3.08 -22.25 -5.56
N ALA A 304 -2.80 -22.78 -4.37
CA ALA A 304 -2.47 -24.19 -4.17
C ALA A 304 -3.72 -25.05 -4.36
N HIS A 305 -3.54 -26.22 -4.96
CA HIS A 305 -4.54 -27.29 -5.00
C HIS A 305 -3.88 -28.64 -4.74
N GLU A 306 -4.68 -29.69 -4.59
CA GLU A 306 -4.22 -31.03 -4.16
C GLU A 306 -3.11 -31.63 -5.03
N ALA A 307 -2.97 -31.19 -6.27
CA ALA A 307 -1.98 -31.73 -7.19
C ALA A 307 -0.89 -30.72 -7.57
N GLY A 308 -0.86 -29.51 -6.99
CA GLY A 308 0.10 -28.47 -7.35
C GLY A 308 -0.45 -27.05 -7.12
N ALA A 309 -0.36 -26.18 -8.13
CA ALA A 309 -0.85 -24.81 -8.03
C ALA A 309 -1.35 -24.26 -9.37
N VAL A 310 -2.39 -23.42 -9.32
CA VAL A 310 -2.84 -22.60 -10.44
C VAL A 310 -2.23 -21.21 -10.31
N LEU A 311 -1.59 -20.71 -11.37
CA LEU A 311 -1.00 -19.39 -11.45
C LEU A 311 -1.77 -18.55 -12.47
N VAL A 312 -2.06 -17.30 -12.11
CA VAL A 312 -2.55 -16.26 -13.00
C VAL A 312 -1.49 -15.18 -13.06
N LEU A 313 -0.88 -14.99 -14.23
CA LEU A 313 0.13 -13.97 -14.50
C LEU A 313 -0.51 -12.85 -15.32
N ARG A 314 -0.19 -11.59 -15.00
CA ARG A 314 -0.65 -10.41 -15.72
C ARG A 314 0.54 -9.52 -16.06
N ASP A 315 0.63 -9.10 -17.32
CA ASP A 315 1.67 -8.15 -17.76
C ASP A 315 1.51 -6.79 -17.07
N LEU A 316 2.58 -6.31 -16.43
CA LEU A 316 2.65 -4.99 -15.81
C LEU A 316 3.56 -4.03 -16.59
N THR A 317 4.21 -4.48 -17.65
CA THR A 317 5.29 -3.74 -18.32
C THR A 317 4.80 -2.40 -18.85
N GLU A 318 3.70 -2.38 -19.60
CA GLU A 318 3.12 -1.15 -20.14
C GLU A 318 2.53 -0.24 -19.05
N ALA A 319 1.85 -0.83 -18.06
CA ALA A 319 1.25 -0.09 -16.95
C ALA A 319 2.32 0.62 -16.10
N ARG A 320 3.46 -0.05 -15.84
CA ARG A 320 4.61 0.52 -15.13
C ARG A 320 5.33 1.56 -15.95
N ALA A 321 5.60 1.29 -17.23
CA ALA A 321 6.23 2.25 -18.13
C ALA A 321 5.41 3.54 -18.21
N MET A 322 4.09 3.45 -18.34
CA MET A 322 3.19 4.60 -18.36
C MET A 322 3.15 5.34 -17.01
N THR A 323 3.18 4.61 -15.89
CA THR A 323 3.22 5.21 -14.54
C THR A 323 4.54 5.97 -14.31
N LEU A 324 5.67 5.38 -14.71
CA LEU A 324 6.99 6.01 -14.59
C LEU A 324 7.13 7.22 -15.51
N ASP A 325 6.69 7.14 -16.77
CA ASP A 325 6.67 8.28 -17.70
C ASP A 325 5.78 9.41 -17.18
N THR A 326 4.58 9.09 -16.68
CA THR A 326 3.68 10.10 -16.09
C THR A 326 4.32 10.78 -14.88
N ARG A 327 4.98 10.01 -14.01
CA ARG A 327 5.68 10.54 -12.84
C ARG A 327 6.86 11.42 -13.25
N ALA A 328 7.68 11.00 -14.21
CA ALA A 328 8.81 11.77 -14.70
C ALA A 328 8.35 13.11 -15.30
N ARG A 329 7.27 13.10 -16.10
CA ARG A 329 6.68 14.32 -16.67
C ARG A 329 6.14 15.26 -15.60
N LEU A 330 5.53 14.71 -14.54
CA LEU A 330 5.05 15.50 -13.41
C LEU A 330 6.22 16.16 -12.67
N GLU A 331 7.26 15.39 -12.35
CA GLU A 331 8.46 15.89 -11.68
C GLU A 331 9.17 16.97 -12.51
N GLU A 332 9.27 16.80 -13.83
CA GLU A 332 9.84 17.80 -14.75
C GLU A 332 9.00 19.08 -14.78
N ALA A 333 7.66 18.95 -14.85
CA ALA A 333 6.75 20.08 -14.83
C ALA A 333 6.85 20.85 -13.49
N GLU A 334 6.89 20.15 -12.36
CA GLU A 334 7.06 20.75 -11.04
C GLU A 334 8.40 21.46 -10.88
N ALA A 335 9.50 20.86 -11.36
CA ALA A 335 10.82 21.47 -11.34
C ALA A 335 10.85 22.76 -12.18
N ARG A 336 10.23 22.73 -13.37
CA ARG A 336 10.13 23.90 -14.25
C ARG A 336 9.32 25.03 -13.61
N LEU A 337 8.22 24.70 -12.92
CA LEU A 337 7.41 25.69 -12.19
C LEU A 337 8.20 26.31 -11.03
N LYS A 338 8.82 25.48 -10.17
CA LYS A 338 9.64 25.96 -9.04
C LYS A 338 10.79 26.87 -9.50
N GLY A 339 11.48 26.48 -10.57
CA GLY A 339 12.54 27.29 -11.17
C GLY A 339 12.03 28.63 -11.70
N ARG A 340 10.86 28.64 -12.35
CA ARG A 340 10.24 29.87 -12.86
C ARG A 340 9.88 30.84 -11.72
N THR A 341 9.31 30.35 -10.63
CA THR A 341 8.97 31.18 -9.46
C THR A 341 10.19 31.75 -8.77
N ALA A 342 11.22 30.92 -8.53
CA ALA A 342 12.47 31.37 -7.92
C ALA A 342 13.18 32.44 -8.77
N PHE A 343 13.16 32.28 -10.10
CA PHE A 343 13.68 33.27 -11.04
C PHE A 343 12.96 34.62 -10.92
N PHE A 344 11.63 34.63 -10.95
CA PHE A 344 10.86 35.87 -10.80
C PHE A 344 11.09 36.52 -9.43
N ALA A 345 11.14 35.72 -8.35
CA ALA A 345 11.45 36.21 -7.00
C ALA A 345 12.80 36.94 -6.90
N SER A 346 13.84 36.37 -7.49
CA SER A 346 15.18 36.98 -7.53
C SER A 346 15.18 38.28 -8.34
N LEU A 347 14.59 38.25 -9.54
CA LEU A 347 14.47 39.43 -10.40
C LEU A 347 13.75 40.58 -9.70
N GLY A 348 12.70 40.28 -8.93
CA GLY A 348 11.97 41.32 -8.23
C GLY A 348 12.83 42.06 -7.20
N HIS A 349 13.68 41.35 -6.47
CA HIS A 349 14.62 41.98 -5.54
C HIS A 349 15.70 42.80 -6.27
N GLU A 350 16.23 42.27 -7.38
CA GLU A 350 17.23 42.93 -8.20
C GLU A 350 16.70 44.17 -8.92
N LEU A 351 15.41 44.23 -9.24
CA LEU A 351 14.77 45.41 -9.85
C LEU A 351 14.35 46.46 -8.82
N LYS A 352 13.90 46.06 -7.63
CA LYS A 352 13.51 47.01 -6.55
C LYS A 352 14.67 47.89 -6.12
N THR A 353 15.87 47.33 -6.01
CA THR A 353 17.06 48.03 -5.50
C THR A 353 17.47 49.25 -6.36
N PRO A 354 17.71 49.12 -7.68
CA PRO A 354 18.04 50.26 -8.52
C PRO A 354 16.87 51.23 -8.66
N LEU A 355 15.63 50.73 -8.61
CA LEU A 355 14.44 51.57 -8.75
C LEU A 355 14.22 52.47 -7.53
N ASN A 356 14.41 51.93 -6.32
CA ASN A 356 14.41 52.73 -5.08
C ASN A 356 15.50 53.80 -5.08
N ALA A 357 16.66 53.53 -5.69
CA ALA A 357 17.71 54.55 -5.85
C ALA A 357 17.28 55.66 -6.83
N ILE A 358 16.65 55.32 -7.96
CA ILE A 358 16.10 56.29 -8.91
C ILE A 358 15.03 57.17 -8.24
N LEU A 359 14.12 56.57 -7.47
CA LEU A 359 13.11 57.30 -6.70
C LEU A 359 13.74 58.23 -5.66
N GLY A 360 14.75 57.76 -4.94
CA GLY A 360 15.50 58.58 -3.99
C GLY A 360 16.15 59.80 -4.65
N TYR A 361 16.76 59.64 -5.83
CA TYR A 361 17.29 60.77 -6.59
C TYR A 361 16.19 61.72 -7.08
N ALA A 362 15.03 61.19 -7.50
CA ALA A 362 13.88 61.99 -7.88
C ALA A 362 13.35 62.82 -6.70
N ASP A 363 13.22 62.24 -5.51
CA ASP A 363 12.84 62.94 -4.29
C ASP A 363 13.83 64.02 -3.89
N MET A 364 15.14 63.76 -4.01
CA MET A 364 16.17 64.77 -3.79
C MET A 364 16.06 65.95 -4.78
N MET A 365 15.70 65.67 -6.04
CA MET A 365 15.46 66.71 -7.06
C MET A 365 14.19 67.51 -6.77
N ARG A 366 13.10 66.86 -6.32
CA ARG A 366 11.84 67.53 -5.89
C ARG A 366 12.05 68.42 -4.68
N ALA A 367 12.82 67.94 -3.70
CA ALA A 367 13.14 68.67 -2.48
C ALA A 367 14.17 69.81 -2.69
N GLY A 368 14.75 69.94 -3.89
CA GLY A 368 15.68 71.01 -4.22
C GLY A 368 16.96 71.01 -3.38
N ILE A 369 17.38 69.85 -2.86
CA ILE A 369 18.52 69.72 -1.91
C ILE A 369 19.83 70.26 -2.52
N ARG A 370 19.96 70.25 -3.85
CA ARG A 370 21.13 70.76 -4.59
C ARG A 370 20.87 72.09 -5.30
N GLY A 371 19.79 72.79 -4.95
CA GLY A 371 19.36 74.05 -5.55
C GLY A 371 18.09 73.92 -6.41
N PRO A 372 17.48 75.05 -6.82
CA PRO A 372 16.27 75.07 -7.61
C PRO A 372 16.54 74.60 -9.05
N MET A 373 15.60 73.84 -9.60
CA MET A 373 15.71 73.34 -10.97
C MET A 373 15.33 74.39 -12.02
N PRO A 374 15.93 74.35 -13.22
CA PRO A 374 15.52 75.21 -14.32
C PRO A 374 14.08 74.91 -14.77
N GLU A 375 13.34 75.95 -15.13
CA GLU A 375 11.91 75.89 -15.46
C GLU A 375 11.52 74.83 -16.51
N PRO A 376 12.30 74.60 -17.58
CA PRO A 376 11.98 73.55 -18.56
C PRO A 376 11.99 72.12 -18.01
N TYR A 377 12.59 71.88 -16.84
CA TYR A 377 12.82 70.55 -16.28
C TYR A 377 12.10 70.32 -14.95
N LYS A 378 11.38 71.32 -14.42
CA LYS A 378 10.75 71.27 -13.10
C LYS A 378 9.84 70.06 -12.88
N ASP A 379 9.18 69.60 -13.94
CA ASP A 379 8.22 68.50 -13.87
C ASP A 379 8.88 67.12 -13.96
N TYR A 380 10.14 67.03 -14.40
CA TYR A 380 10.82 65.75 -14.68
C TYR A 380 10.98 64.85 -13.44
N PRO A 381 11.34 65.35 -12.25
CA PRO A 381 11.42 64.52 -11.05
C PRO A 381 10.08 63.94 -10.65
N GLU A 382 8.99 64.69 -10.83
CA GLU A 382 7.62 64.19 -10.56
C GLU A 382 7.34 63.02 -11.52
N ILE A 383 7.63 63.19 -12.81
CA ILE A 383 7.45 62.15 -13.85
C ILE A 383 8.32 60.92 -13.60
N ILE A 384 9.59 61.11 -13.23
CA ILE A 384 10.52 60.00 -12.89
C ILE A 384 10.02 59.26 -11.66
N HIS A 385 9.54 60.00 -10.66
CA HIS A 385 9.02 59.43 -9.43
C HIS A 385 7.74 58.61 -9.69
N GLU A 386 6.77 59.16 -10.41
CA GLU A 386 5.56 58.45 -10.81
C GLU A 386 5.88 57.20 -11.63
N SER A 387 6.75 57.31 -12.64
CA SER A 387 7.17 56.18 -13.49
C SER A 387 7.92 55.10 -12.72
N GLY A 388 8.73 55.49 -11.73
CA GLY A 388 9.46 54.56 -10.88
C GLY A 388 8.55 53.81 -9.91
N GLN A 389 7.52 54.49 -9.37
CA GLN A 389 6.50 53.84 -8.56
C GLN A 389 5.65 52.86 -9.37
N ASP A 390 5.29 53.22 -10.61
CA ASP A 390 4.58 52.33 -11.52
C ASP A 390 5.35 51.05 -11.82
N LEU A 391 6.66 51.15 -12.03
CA LEU A 391 7.50 49.99 -12.28
C LEU A 391 7.64 49.11 -11.03
N LEU A 392 7.68 49.68 -9.82
CA LEU A 392 7.69 48.91 -8.57
C LEU A 392 6.41 48.09 -8.41
N LEU A 393 5.26 48.73 -8.65
CA LEU A 393 3.95 48.06 -8.64
C LEU A 393 3.90 46.92 -9.67
N LEU A 394 4.46 47.11 -10.85
CA LEU A 394 4.55 46.08 -11.88
C LEU A 394 5.42 44.89 -11.47
N VAL A 395 6.54 45.15 -10.82
CA VAL A 395 7.41 44.10 -10.28
C VAL A 395 6.67 43.33 -9.17
N ASP A 396 5.99 44.03 -8.26
CA ASP A 396 5.23 43.40 -7.19
C ASP A 396 4.07 42.53 -7.71
N ASP A 397 3.32 43.02 -8.70
CA ASP A 397 2.23 42.25 -9.31
C ASP A 397 2.72 41.00 -10.06
N ILE A 398 3.89 41.07 -10.72
CA ILE A 398 4.51 39.90 -11.37
C ILE A 398 4.94 38.86 -10.31
N LEU A 399 5.50 39.33 -9.20
CA LEU A 399 5.87 38.46 -8.08
C LEU A 399 4.64 37.79 -7.47
N ASP A 400 3.55 38.53 -7.30
CA ASP A 400 2.32 38.02 -6.72
C ASP A 400 1.63 37.04 -7.67
N LEU A 401 1.67 37.27 -9.00
CA LEU A 401 1.25 36.28 -9.98
C LEU A 401 2.14 35.03 -9.92
N ALA A 402 3.47 35.18 -9.89
CA ALA A 402 4.40 34.05 -9.84
C ALA A 402 4.26 33.22 -8.56
N LYS A 403 3.95 33.86 -7.42
CA LYS A 403 3.60 33.19 -6.16
C LYS A 403 2.25 32.51 -6.25
N ALA A 404 1.22 33.18 -6.75
CA ALA A 404 -0.12 32.61 -6.90
C ALA A 404 -0.12 31.40 -7.83
N GLU A 405 0.68 31.42 -8.91
CA GLU A 405 0.88 30.29 -9.80
C GLU A 405 1.69 29.15 -9.16
N ALA A 406 2.64 29.45 -8.28
CA ALA A 406 3.40 28.46 -7.53
C ALA A 406 2.56 27.78 -6.44
N ASP A 407 1.67 28.53 -5.79
CA ASP A 407 0.78 28.05 -4.72
C ASP A 407 -0.46 27.32 -5.27
N ARG A 408 -0.57 27.15 -6.61
CA ARG A 408 -1.60 26.35 -7.30
C ARG A 408 -1.75 24.91 -6.78
N GLN A 409 -0.76 24.38 -6.07
CA GLN A 409 -0.82 23.03 -5.47
C GLN A 409 -1.38 23.00 -4.04
N ARG A 410 -1.81 24.14 -3.47
CA ARG A 410 -2.29 24.23 -2.06
C ARG A 410 -3.41 25.26 -1.85
N LEU A 411 -4.41 25.31 -2.74
CA LEU A 411 -5.66 25.97 -2.33
C LEU A 411 -6.25 25.15 -1.17
N GLU A 412 -6.56 25.83 -0.08
CA GLU A 412 -7.22 25.26 1.09
C GLU A 412 -8.67 25.77 1.06
N PRO A 413 -9.57 25.13 0.28
CA PRO A 413 -10.96 25.52 0.24
C PRO A 413 -11.58 25.30 1.61
N GLU A 414 -12.17 26.37 2.14
CA GLU A 414 -12.93 26.38 3.38
C GLU A 414 -14.20 27.22 3.18
N PRO A 415 -15.23 27.08 4.04
CA PRO A 415 -16.37 27.97 4.02
C PRO A 415 -15.95 29.41 4.36
N VAL A 416 -16.10 30.33 3.40
CA VAL A 416 -15.75 31.75 3.52
C VAL A 416 -16.97 32.63 3.32
N ASP A 417 -17.27 33.50 4.30
CA ASP A 417 -18.28 34.55 4.14
C ASP A 417 -17.77 35.69 3.25
N LEU A 418 -18.29 35.73 2.02
CA LEU A 418 -17.99 36.75 1.02
C LEU A 418 -18.44 38.14 1.47
N THR A 419 -19.53 38.24 2.25
CA THR A 419 -20.08 39.50 2.74
C THR A 419 -19.15 40.11 3.80
N ALA A 420 -18.73 39.34 4.81
CA ALA A 420 -17.73 39.80 5.79
C ALA A 420 -16.39 40.17 5.14
N SER A 421 -15.94 39.38 4.15
CA SER A 421 -14.71 39.67 3.41
C SER A 421 -14.80 41.01 2.66
N ALA A 422 -15.93 41.28 1.98
CA ALA A 422 -16.19 42.55 1.31
C ALA A 422 -16.19 43.74 2.29
N GLN A 423 -16.81 43.59 3.47
CA GLN A 423 -16.79 44.63 4.50
C GLN A 423 -15.37 44.96 4.98
N SER A 424 -14.51 43.95 5.11
CA SER A 424 -13.10 44.16 5.48
C SER A 424 -12.37 44.98 4.41
N ILE A 425 -12.58 44.67 3.13
CA ILE A 425 -11.92 45.37 2.02
C ILE A 425 -12.44 46.81 1.88
N LEU A 426 -13.73 47.04 2.12
CA LEU A 426 -14.30 48.39 2.17
C LEU A 426 -13.59 49.28 3.18
N ARG A 427 -13.39 48.79 4.42
CA ARG A 427 -12.67 49.53 5.46
C ARG A 427 -11.22 49.79 5.08
N GLN A 428 -10.57 48.83 4.42
CA GLN A 428 -9.17 48.96 4.01
C GLN A 428 -8.95 50.00 2.91
N LEU A 429 -9.88 50.10 1.96
CA LEU A 429 -9.76 50.97 0.77
C LEU A 429 -10.51 52.31 0.88
N ASP A 430 -11.16 52.58 2.02
CA ASP A 430 -11.97 53.78 2.24
C ASP A 430 -11.18 55.07 2.01
N ASN A 431 -10.01 55.19 2.63
CA ASN A 431 -9.11 56.35 2.45
C ASN A 431 -8.67 56.55 1.00
N GLN A 432 -8.48 55.46 0.24
CA GLN A 432 -8.09 55.54 -1.17
C GLN A 432 -9.27 56.01 -2.02
N ALA A 433 -10.47 55.51 -1.73
CA ALA A 433 -11.70 55.93 -2.40
C ALA A 433 -12.02 57.41 -2.13
N GLU A 434 -11.87 57.88 -0.88
CA GLU A 434 -12.03 59.29 -0.51
C GLU A 434 -11.09 60.21 -1.29
N ARG A 435 -9.81 59.85 -1.37
CA ARG A 435 -8.82 60.60 -2.16
C ARG A 435 -9.15 60.64 -3.67
N ALA A 436 -9.73 59.57 -4.19
CA ALA A 436 -10.21 59.50 -5.57
C ALA A 436 -11.57 60.18 -5.78
N GLY A 437 -12.25 60.62 -4.71
CA GLY A 437 -13.60 61.19 -4.75
C GLY A 437 -14.69 60.16 -5.06
N VAL A 438 -14.48 58.88 -4.77
CA VAL A 438 -15.40 57.78 -5.08
C VAL A 438 -16.07 57.27 -3.81
N LYS A 439 -17.38 57.00 -3.86
CA LYS A 439 -18.12 56.39 -2.74
C LYS A 439 -18.15 54.87 -2.89
N LEU A 440 -17.79 54.14 -1.84
CA LEU A 440 -17.94 52.68 -1.80
C LEU A 440 -19.26 52.30 -1.11
N LYS A 441 -19.95 51.28 -1.62
CA LYS A 441 -21.19 50.74 -1.04
C LYS A 441 -21.22 49.22 -1.10
N LEU A 442 -21.72 48.59 -0.03
CA LEU A 442 -22.07 47.17 -0.02
C LEU A 442 -23.58 47.01 -0.19
N LYS A 443 -24.00 46.18 -1.14
CA LYS A 443 -25.41 45.85 -1.40
C LYS A 443 -25.86 44.56 -0.71
N ALA A 444 -24.94 43.63 -0.46
CA ALA A 444 -25.23 42.38 0.23
C ALA A 444 -25.78 42.67 1.64
N THR A 445 -26.90 42.04 1.98
CA THR A 445 -27.62 42.23 3.26
C THR A 445 -27.59 40.99 4.15
N SER A 446 -27.20 39.84 3.60
CA SER A 446 -27.06 38.56 4.30
C SER A 446 -25.66 38.00 4.11
N GLU A 447 -25.27 37.06 4.97
CA GLU A 447 -24.06 36.26 4.79
C GLU A 447 -24.18 35.39 3.54
N VAL A 448 -23.08 35.27 2.80
CA VAL A 448 -23.02 34.49 1.55
C VAL A 448 -21.73 33.67 1.59
N TRP A 449 -21.88 32.36 1.68
CA TRP A 449 -20.78 31.45 1.97
C TRP A 449 -20.31 30.69 0.72
N ALA A 450 -19.04 30.88 0.36
CA ALA A 450 -18.38 30.18 -0.74
C ALA A 450 -17.41 29.12 -0.21
N GLU A 451 -17.26 28.01 -0.93
CA GLU A 451 -16.21 27.03 -0.69
C GLU A 451 -14.93 27.51 -1.40
N ALA A 452 -14.08 28.25 -0.70
CA ALA A 452 -12.93 28.92 -1.30
C ALA A 452 -11.78 29.18 -0.32
N ASP A 453 -10.58 29.42 -0.85
CA ASP A 453 -9.45 29.88 -0.04
C ASP A 453 -9.66 31.36 0.35
N ALA A 454 -9.68 31.65 1.66
CA ALA A 454 -9.94 32.98 2.20
C ALA A 454 -8.94 34.05 1.71
N ARG A 455 -7.68 33.67 1.45
CA ARG A 455 -6.62 34.57 0.94
C ARG A 455 -6.92 34.93 -0.52
N ALA A 456 -7.32 33.95 -1.33
CA ALA A 456 -7.70 34.17 -2.72
C ALA A 456 -8.93 35.07 -2.84
N VAL A 457 -9.98 34.85 -2.03
CA VAL A 457 -11.18 35.69 -2.00
C VAL A 457 -10.84 37.15 -1.66
N ARG A 458 -9.97 37.36 -0.66
CA ARG A 458 -9.51 38.70 -0.28
C ARG A 458 -8.78 39.40 -1.43
N GLN A 459 -7.90 38.67 -2.12
CA GLN A 459 -7.17 39.22 -3.27
C GLN A 459 -8.10 39.53 -4.45
N ILE A 460 -9.12 38.70 -4.70
CA ILE A 460 -10.14 38.97 -5.72
C ILE A 460 -10.84 40.29 -5.42
N TRP A 461 -11.35 40.48 -4.20
CA TRP A 461 -11.99 41.73 -3.80
C TRP A 461 -11.06 42.93 -3.96
N GLN A 462 -9.82 42.83 -3.48
CA GLN A 462 -8.85 43.92 -3.56
C GLN A 462 -8.56 44.33 -5.01
N ASN A 463 -8.35 43.36 -5.90
CA ASN A 463 -8.09 43.62 -7.32
C ASN A 463 -9.31 44.23 -8.04
N LEU A 464 -10.52 43.78 -7.72
CA LEU A 464 -11.73 44.32 -8.35
C LEU A 464 -12.06 45.73 -7.84
N VAL A 465 -11.97 45.96 -6.52
CA VAL A 465 -12.32 47.25 -5.91
C VAL A 465 -11.28 48.32 -6.24
N SER A 466 -9.98 48.00 -6.23
CA SER A 466 -8.93 48.96 -6.59
C SER A 466 -9.06 49.41 -8.05
N ASN A 467 -9.37 48.47 -8.96
CA ASN A 467 -9.67 48.78 -10.37
C ASN A 467 -10.91 49.68 -10.47
N ALA A 468 -11.99 49.33 -9.76
CA ALA A 468 -13.22 50.12 -9.78
C ALA A 468 -13.00 51.56 -9.27
N ILE A 469 -12.19 51.78 -8.22
CA ILE A 469 -11.83 53.12 -7.73
C ILE A 469 -11.03 53.87 -8.79
N LYS A 470 -10.00 53.24 -9.36
CA LYS A 470 -9.08 53.85 -10.33
C LYS A 470 -9.77 54.32 -11.62
N TYR A 471 -10.73 53.53 -12.11
CA TYR A 471 -11.41 53.79 -13.39
C TYR A 471 -12.73 54.55 -13.24
N SER A 472 -13.21 54.75 -12.01
CA SER A 472 -14.35 55.62 -11.71
C SER A 472 -14.01 57.10 -11.90
N SER A 473 -15.02 57.90 -12.23
CA SER A 473 -14.93 59.36 -12.18
C SER A 473 -15.14 59.86 -10.76
N SER A 474 -14.55 61.02 -10.42
CA SER A 474 -14.81 61.70 -9.14
C SER A 474 -16.32 61.97 -8.98
N GLY A 475 -16.86 61.73 -7.79
CA GLY A 475 -18.30 61.70 -7.49
C GLY A 475 -19.00 60.37 -7.80
N GLY A 476 -18.27 59.40 -8.38
CA GLY A 476 -18.78 58.07 -8.72
C GLY A 476 -19.11 57.20 -7.50
N THR A 477 -19.84 56.10 -7.75
CA THR A 477 -20.13 55.10 -6.72
C THR A 477 -19.72 53.72 -7.21
N VAL A 478 -18.93 53.03 -6.41
CA VAL A 478 -18.55 51.62 -6.61
C VAL A 478 -19.40 50.77 -5.67
N THR A 479 -20.08 49.78 -6.21
CA THR A 479 -21.00 48.90 -5.47
C THR A 479 -20.45 47.49 -5.46
N LEU A 480 -20.28 46.93 -4.27
CA LEU A 480 -19.94 45.52 -4.03
C LEU A 480 -21.23 44.77 -3.73
N ASP A 481 -21.37 43.56 -4.26
CA ASP A 481 -22.52 42.67 -3.99
C ASP A 481 -22.04 41.23 -3.89
N ALA A 482 -22.67 40.44 -3.03
CA ALA A 482 -22.47 39.00 -2.89
C ALA A 482 -23.85 38.36 -2.82
N ARG A 483 -24.07 37.28 -3.58
CA ARG A 483 -25.36 36.59 -3.64
C ARG A 483 -25.21 35.12 -3.96
N ASP A 484 -26.19 34.32 -3.53
CA ASP A 484 -26.36 32.95 -4.01
C ASP A 484 -26.97 32.95 -5.42
N GLU A 485 -26.48 32.07 -6.28
CA GLU A 485 -27.01 31.83 -7.63
C GLU A 485 -27.00 30.32 -7.94
N GLY A 486 -28.07 29.63 -7.54
CA GLY A 486 -28.18 28.18 -7.69
C GLY A 486 -27.18 27.43 -6.80
N ASN A 487 -26.28 26.66 -7.45
CA ASN A 487 -25.21 25.89 -6.79
C ASN A 487 -23.88 26.67 -6.69
N ALA A 488 -23.87 27.94 -7.06
CA ALA A 488 -22.72 28.82 -6.96
C ALA A 488 -23.06 30.05 -6.11
N THR A 489 -22.02 30.70 -5.59
CA THR A 489 -22.09 32.03 -5.00
C THR A 489 -21.35 33.01 -5.90
N VAL A 490 -21.93 34.19 -6.11
CA VAL A 490 -21.37 35.21 -6.99
C VAL A 490 -21.01 36.43 -6.16
N LEU A 491 -19.74 36.82 -6.22
CA LEU A 491 -19.29 38.15 -5.82
C LEU A 491 -19.22 39.07 -7.03
N SER A 492 -19.54 40.35 -6.86
CA SER A 492 -19.51 41.31 -7.94
C SER A 492 -19.11 42.71 -7.50
N VAL A 493 -18.44 43.43 -8.40
CA VAL A 493 -18.09 44.84 -8.25
C VAL A 493 -18.61 45.60 -9.46
N THR A 494 -19.38 46.66 -9.22
CA THR A 494 -19.93 47.53 -10.25
C THR A 494 -19.43 48.96 -10.06
N ASP A 495 -18.88 49.56 -11.11
CA ASP A 495 -18.47 50.95 -11.16
C ASP A 495 -19.21 51.73 -12.27
N LYS A 496 -19.17 53.06 -12.18
CA LYS A 496 -19.71 53.99 -13.19
C LYS A 496 -18.60 54.75 -13.93
N GLY A 497 -17.49 54.06 -14.19
CA GLY A 497 -16.31 54.62 -14.82
C GLY A 497 -16.36 54.67 -16.35
N ALA A 498 -15.19 54.79 -16.96
CA ALA A 498 -15.02 54.92 -18.41
C ALA A 498 -15.53 53.71 -19.21
N GLY A 499 -15.70 52.55 -18.58
CA GLY A 499 -16.08 51.30 -19.24
C GLY A 499 -15.04 50.80 -20.26
N MET A 500 -15.34 49.67 -20.89
CA MET A 500 -14.46 48.97 -21.83
C MET A 500 -15.18 48.69 -23.15
N SER A 501 -14.43 48.67 -24.25
CA SER A 501 -14.94 48.19 -25.54
C SER A 501 -15.09 46.66 -25.53
N SER A 502 -15.89 46.10 -26.44
CA SER A 502 -16.03 44.64 -26.56
C SER A 502 -14.72 43.92 -26.90
N GLU A 503 -13.77 44.62 -27.54
CA GLU A 503 -12.43 44.08 -27.79
C GLU A 503 -11.59 44.06 -26.52
N ASP A 504 -11.64 45.13 -25.73
CA ASP A 504 -10.94 45.22 -24.45
C ASP A 504 -11.46 44.19 -23.44
N VAL A 505 -12.78 43.98 -23.37
CA VAL A 505 -13.38 42.94 -22.50
C VAL A 505 -12.83 41.54 -22.83
N ARG A 506 -12.60 41.22 -24.12
CA ARG A 506 -12.04 39.93 -24.52
C ARG A 506 -10.58 39.75 -24.09
N ARG A 507 -9.81 40.84 -24.04
CA ARG A 507 -8.37 40.79 -23.75
C ARG A 507 -8.04 41.03 -22.27
N VAL A 508 -8.89 41.71 -21.50
CA VAL A 508 -8.53 42.20 -20.15
C VAL A 508 -8.29 41.08 -19.12
N LEU A 509 -8.71 39.85 -19.44
CA LEU A 509 -8.45 38.66 -18.64
C LEU A 509 -7.09 38.00 -18.98
N GLU A 510 -6.44 38.43 -20.07
CA GLU A 510 -5.11 37.98 -20.44
C GLU A 510 -4.04 38.75 -19.63
N PRO A 511 -2.96 38.08 -19.17
CA PRO A 511 -1.87 38.75 -18.46
C PRO A 511 -1.28 39.89 -19.29
N PHE A 512 -0.96 41.01 -18.64
CA PHE A 512 -0.35 42.22 -19.24
C PHE A 512 -1.23 42.97 -20.24
N SER A 513 -2.51 42.62 -20.33
CA SER A 513 -3.45 43.31 -21.20
C SER A 513 -4.07 44.53 -20.51
N GLN A 514 -4.08 45.67 -21.19
CA GLN A 514 -4.77 46.87 -20.75
C GLN A 514 -5.78 47.31 -21.81
N GLY A 515 -6.98 47.71 -21.35
CA GLY A 515 -7.98 48.29 -22.25
C GLY A 515 -7.54 49.63 -22.82
N SER A 516 -7.98 49.95 -24.04
CA SER A 516 -7.63 51.19 -24.76
C SER A 516 -7.87 52.51 -23.99
N ASN A 517 -8.78 52.47 -22.99
CA ASN A 517 -9.10 53.57 -22.07
C ASN A 517 -8.08 53.74 -20.91
N SER A 518 -6.98 52.98 -20.88
CA SER A 518 -5.94 53.06 -19.85
C SER A 518 -4.89 54.15 -20.10
N LYS A 519 -4.89 54.83 -21.26
CA LYS A 519 -3.89 55.84 -21.62
C LYS A 519 -3.82 56.94 -20.55
N GLY A 520 -2.72 56.96 -19.79
CA GLY A 520 -2.45 57.92 -18.71
C GLY A 520 -2.90 57.51 -17.29
N ARG A 521 -3.28 56.24 -17.04
CA ARG A 521 -3.71 55.76 -15.71
C ARG A 521 -2.91 54.53 -15.24
N GLN A 522 -2.12 54.69 -14.17
CA GLN A 522 -1.22 53.71 -13.50
C GLN A 522 -1.79 52.30 -13.27
N GLY A 523 -1.31 51.27 -13.96
CA GLY A 523 -1.67 49.86 -13.67
C GLY A 523 -0.88 48.86 -14.50
N THR A 524 -0.88 47.59 -14.10
CA THR A 524 0.03 46.56 -14.62
C THR A 524 -0.64 45.60 -15.61
N GLY A 525 -1.98 45.60 -15.67
CA GLY A 525 -2.76 44.66 -16.48
C GLY A 525 -2.83 43.24 -15.89
N LEU A 526 -2.37 43.04 -14.65
CA LEU A 526 -2.32 41.71 -14.02
C LEU A 526 -3.50 41.43 -13.09
N GLY A 527 -4.11 42.46 -12.49
CA GLY A 527 -5.15 42.28 -11.47
C GLY A 527 -6.35 41.43 -11.92
N LEU A 528 -6.87 41.65 -13.13
CA LEU A 528 -7.99 40.86 -13.66
C LEU A 528 -7.58 39.46 -14.13
N ALA A 529 -6.34 39.28 -14.59
CA ALA A 529 -5.79 37.96 -14.90
C ALA A 529 -5.63 37.10 -13.63
N VAL A 530 -5.21 37.72 -12.52
CA VAL A 530 -5.14 37.07 -11.19
C VAL A 530 -6.55 36.67 -10.71
N VAL A 531 -7.54 37.55 -10.85
CA VAL A 531 -8.95 37.23 -10.53
C VAL A 531 -9.45 36.04 -11.35
N ASN A 532 -9.18 36.03 -12.66
CA ASN A 532 -9.55 34.93 -13.56
C ASN A 532 -8.88 33.62 -13.16
N SER A 533 -7.58 33.65 -12.84
CA SER A 533 -6.86 32.46 -12.38
C SER A 533 -7.43 31.92 -11.07
N PHE A 534 -7.70 32.78 -10.07
CA PHE A 534 -8.29 32.31 -8.82
C PHE A 534 -9.69 31.74 -9.03
N ALA A 535 -10.54 32.38 -9.83
CA ALA A 535 -11.86 31.86 -10.15
C ALA A 535 -11.77 30.46 -10.79
N GLN A 536 -10.93 30.28 -11.80
CA GLN A 536 -10.77 28.98 -12.49
C GLN A 536 -10.23 27.88 -11.57
N LEU A 537 -9.27 28.20 -10.70
CA LEU A 537 -8.71 27.23 -9.75
C LEU A 537 -9.75 26.74 -8.73
N HIS A 538 -10.73 27.57 -8.40
CA HIS A 538 -11.87 27.20 -7.57
C HIS A 538 -13.00 26.52 -8.37
N GLY A 539 -12.82 26.24 -9.67
CA GLY A 539 -13.88 25.69 -10.52
C GLY A 539 -14.98 26.70 -10.89
N GLY A 540 -14.70 27.98 -10.73
CA GLY A 540 -15.55 29.12 -11.05
C GLY A 540 -15.23 29.80 -12.38
N GLN A 541 -15.89 30.94 -12.63
CA GLN A 541 -15.69 31.75 -13.84
C GLN A 541 -15.83 33.24 -13.54
N VAL A 542 -15.25 34.06 -14.42
CA VAL A 542 -15.37 35.53 -14.39
C VAL A 542 -16.20 36.00 -15.57
N VAL A 543 -17.19 36.84 -15.31
CA VAL A 543 -18.03 37.49 -16.32
C VAL A 543 -17.87 39.00 -16.19
N ILE A 544 -17.63 39.67 -17.31
CA ILE A 544 -17.48 41.12 -17.36
C ILE A 544 -18.57 41.70 -18.28
N ASP A 545 -19.42 42.56 -17.72
CA ASP A 545 -20.37 43.37 -18.47
C ASP A 545 -19.89 44.83 -18.45
N SER A 546 -19.54 45.36 -19.62
CA SER A 546 -18.98 46.72 -19.74
C SER A 546 -19.25 47.27 -21.12
N ALA A 547 -19.47 48.58 -21.18
CA ALA A 547 -19.55 49.32 -22.43
C ALA A 547 -18.91 50.71 -22.25
N PRO A 548 -18.32 51.30 -23.30
CA PRO A 548 -17.68 52.61 -23.20
C PRO A 548 -18.65 53.67 -22.65
N GLY A 549 -18.24 54.37 -21.59
CA GLY A 549 -19.01 55.41 -20.91
C GLY A 549 -20.16 54.92 -20.02
N LYS A 550 -20.38 53.60 -19.90
CA LYS A 550 -21.47 53.02 -19.08
C LYS A 550 -20.99 52.36 -17.77
N GLY A 551 -19.69 52.40 -17.49
CA GLY A 551 -19.09 51.70 -16.36
C GLY A 551 -18.81 50.23 -16.64
N THR A 552 -18.45 49.49 -15.59
CA THR A 552 -18.10 48.07 -15.66
C THR A 552 -18.73 47.33 -14.49
N LYS A 553 -19.25 46.13 -14.75
CA LYS A 553 -19.64 45.15 -13.75
C LYS A 553 -18.81 43.88 -13.96
N VAL A 554 -18.06 43.48 -12.93
CA VAL A 554 -17.32 42.22 -12.92
C VAL A 554 -17.97 41.28 -11.91
N GLU A 555 -18.28 40.06 -12.35
CA GLU A 555 -18.86 39.00 -11.54
C GLU A 555 -17.91 37.80 -11.51
N VAL A 556 -17.69 37.24 -10.32
CA VAL A 556 -16.89 36.05 -10.11
C VAL A 556 -17.76 35.02 -9.41
N SER A 557 -17.98 33.88 -10.07
CA SER A 557 -18.70 32.75 -9.48
C SER A 557 -17.73 31.82 -8.77
N LEU A 558 -18.07 31.40 -7.56
CA LEU A 558 -17.34 30.40 -6.77
C LEU A 558 -18.31 29.28 -6.35
N PRO A 559 -17.83 28.05 -6.07
CA PRO A 559 -18.69 27.00 -5.55
C PRO A 559 -19.33 27.43 -4.24
N ARG A 560 -20.61 27.10 -4.06
CA ARG A 560 -21.31 27.39 -2.81
C ARG A 560 -20.80 26.49 -1.70
N ALA A 561 -20.53 27.06 -0.52
CA ALA A 561 -20.19 26.29 0.66
C ALA A 561 -21.34 25.34 1.03
N ASN A 562 -20.99 24.13 1.44
CA ASN A 562 -21.97 23.20 1.97
C ASN A 562 -22.46 23.70 3.35
N PRO A 563 -23.77 23.86 3.58
CA PRO A 563 -24.30 24.35 4.85
C PRO A 563 -23.86 23.54 6.08
N ALA A 564 -23.50 22.27 5.91
CA ALA A 564 -23.01 21.42 7.00
C ALA A 564 -21.59 21.77 7.46
N ASP A 565 -20.79 22.40 6.61
CA ASP A 565 -19.39 22.74 6.87
C ASP A 565 -19.24 24.15 7.46
N ILE A 566 -20.30 24.98 7.38
CA ILE A 566 -20.40 26.27 8.04
C ILE A 566 -20.59 26.04 9.54
N GLN A 567 -19.50 26.00 10.31
CA GLN A 567 -19.59 25.85 11.76
C GLN A 567 -20.32 27.05 12.37
N PRO A 568 -21.42 26.85 13.12
CA PRO A 568 -21.95 27.88 13.99
C PRO A 568 -20.91 28.13 15.08
N MET A 569 -20.46 29.37 15.19
CA MET A 569 -19.56 29.81 16.25
C MET A 569 -20.33 29.92 17.58
N GLU A 570 -20.93 28.83 18.07
CA GLU A 570 -21.69 28.78 19.34
C GLU A 570 -21.07 27.88 20.43
N ASP A 571 -20.10 27.02 20.13
CA ASP A 571 -19.55 26.07 21.13
C ASP A 571 -18.14 26.42 21.67
N ALA A 572 -17.59 27.60 21.37
CA ALA A 572 -16.29 28.04 21.92
C ALA A 572 -16.38 28.84 23.23
N ALA A 573 -17.58 28.96 23.81
CA ALA A 573 -17.82 29.63 25.08
C ALA A 573 -18.61 28.72 26.05
N GLN A 574 -18.02 27.58 26.43
CA GLN A 574 -18.34 26.87 27.67
C GLN A 574 -17.05 26.48 28.40
#